data_AF-A0A958R600-F1
#
_entry.id   AF-A0A958R600-F1
#
_cell.length_a   1.000
_cell.length_b   1.000
_cell.length_c   1.000
_cell.angle_alpha   90.00
_cell.angle_beta   90.00
_cell.angle_gamma   90.00
#
_symmetry.space_group_name_H-M   'P 1'
#
loop_
_entity.id
_entity.type
_entity.pdbx_description
1 polymer ?
#
loop_
_entity_poly.entity_id
_entity_poly.type
_entity_poly.pdbx_seq_one_letter_code
_entity_poly.pdbx_strand_id
1 'polypeptide(L)'
;MNFDSLKLKKNQIVTNPKDLQVYGKDWTTYFDIHATAVLFPKDTDDVIEIVKWANIEKISLIPSGGRTGLSGGACATDNEVIVSFERMNSILNFDPIENTVHCQAGVITEELQNFARTKNLFYPVDFAARGSSQIGGNIATNAGGIKVLRYGLTRNWITSLTAVSGTGQLLELNNSLIKNATGYDLRHLFIGSEGTLGFITEATIQLTTPPPKLDVLLLAATSLEKVIETYKHFRHEVTLCAFELISNLAMEKVIESTQMQLPFDKEYPFYMLLEIENSSHEIDEKNQNALEQAFTNDFITDGLIAQSENQAKTFWRYREDISESLAKYSPYKNDLSVR
;
A
#
# COMPACT_ATOMS: atom_id res chain seq x y z
N MET A 1 -11.44 33.67 1.39
CA MET A 1 -12.01 32.41 1.89
C MET A 1 -12.71 32.72 3.21
N ASN A 2 -14.01 32.43 3.32
CA ASN A 2 -14.77 32.67 4.54
C ASN A 2 -14.94 31.36 5.32
N PHE A 3 -14.30 31.24 6.49
CA PHE A 3 -14.44 30.08 7.36
C PHE A 3 -15.56 30.23 8.40
N ASP A 4 -16.20 31.40 8.49
CA ASP A 4 -17.23 31.65 9.51
C ASP A 4 -18.49 30.80 9.28
N SER A 5 -18.73 30.39 8.02
CA SER A 5 -19.81 29.48 7.63
C SER A 5 -19.44 27.99 7.78
N LEU A 6 -18.16 27.65 7.97
CA LEU A 6 -17.68 26.29 8.12
C LEU A 6 -17.84 25.83 9.58
N LYS A 7 -18.70 24.84 9.81
CA LYS A 7 -19.02 24.32 11.14
C LYS A 7 -17.97 23.34 11.70
N LEU A 8 -16.70 23.72 11.64
CA LEU A 8 -15.61 22.99 12.29
C LEU A 8 -15.12 23.74 13.53
N LYS A 9 -14.51 23.02 14.48
CA LYS A 9 -13.82 23.67 15.60
C LYS A 9 -12.58 24.39 15.08
N LYS A 10 -12.19 25.50 15.73
CA LYS A 10 -11.02 26.30 15.33
C LYS A 10 -9.73 25.49 15.20
N ASN A 11 -9.52 24.49 16.06
CA ASN A 11 -8.32 23.65 16.00
C ASN A 11 -8.32 22.63 14.84
N GLN A 12 -9.41 22.51 14.08
CA GLN A 12 -9.52 21.69 12.87
C GLN A 12 -9.22 22.48 11.60
N ILE A 13 -8.93 23.77 11.70
CA ILE A 13 -8.64 24.65 10.55
C ILE A 13 -7.21 25.20 10.73
N VAL A 14 -6.35 24.97 9.75
CA VAL A 14 -4.96 25.45 9.75
C VAL A 14 -4.68 26.23 8.47
N THR A 15 -4.07 27.40 8.61
CA THR A 15 -3.73 28.33 7.51
C THR A 15 -2.28 28.83 7.57
N ASN A 16 -1.47 28.30 8.50
CA ASN A 16 -0.07 28.67 8.63
C ASN A 16 0.72 28.20 7.38
N PRO A 17 1.48 29.07 6.70
CA PRO A 17 2.22 28.73 5.48
C PRO A 17 3.10 27.48 5.56
N LYS A 18 3.73 27.21 6.72
CA LYS A 18 4.58 26.02 6.88
C LYS A 18 3.77 24.73 6.80
N ASP A 19 2.62 24.70 7.45
CA ASP A 19 1.75 23.52 7.46
C ASP A 19 1.14 23.31 6.06
N LEU A 20 0.76 24.39 5.37
CA LEU A 20 0.25 24.33 3.99
C LEU A 20 1.24 23.64 3.03
N GLN A 21 2.54 23.91 3.18
CA GLN A 21 3.58 23.26 2.38
C GLN A 21 3.75 21.77 2.71
N VAL A 22 3.60 21.39 3.99
CA VAL A 22 3.77 20.00 4.43
C VAL A 22 2.56 19.13 4.08
N TYR A 23 1.34 19.64 4.28
CA TYR A 23 0.11 18.90 4.01
C TYR A 23 -0.30 18.93 2.55
N GLY A 24 0.08 19.97 1.81
CA GLY A 24 -0.24 20.12 0.39
C GLY A 24 0.67 19.36 -0.54
N LYS A 25 1.53 18.48 -0.05
CA LYS A 25 2.53 17.75 -0.83
C LYS A 25 2.57 16.27 -0.46
N ASP A 26 2.55 15.40 -1.46
CA ASP A 26 2.93 13.99 -1.30
C ASP A 26 4.44 13.76 -1.60
N TRP A 27 4.87 12.55 -1.91
CA TRP A 27 6.28 12.26 -2.22
C TRP A 27 6.70 12.72 -3.63
N THR A 28 5.79 13.35 -4.37
CA THR A 28 6.09 13.95 -5.68
C THR A 28 6.95 15.20 -5.52
N THR A 29 7.99 15.32 -6.35
CA THR A 29 9.03 16.35 -6.15
C THR A 29 8.92 17.57 -7.05
N TYR A 30 8.05 17.55 -8.06
CA TYR A 30 8.06 18.51 -9.17
C TYR A 30 6.89 19.52 -9.20
N PHE A 31 5.99 19.50 -8.22
CA PHE A 31 4.92 20.50 -8.10
C PHE A 31 5.25 21.59 -7.09
N ASP A 32 4.92 22.83 -7.45
CA ASP A 32 4.85 23.95 -6.53
C ASP A 32 3.52 23.91 -5.75
N ILE A 33 3.60 24.11 -4.44
CA ILE A 33 2.44 23.95 -3.55
C ILE A 33 1.80 25.30 -3.26
N HIS A 34 0.50 25.38 -3.56
CA HIS A 34 -0.33 26.57 -3.44
C HIS A 34 -1.59 26.31 -2.59
N ALA A 35 -1.52 25.47 -1.57
CA ALA A 35 -2.66 25.24 -0.67
C ALA A 35 -3.12 26.51 0.07
N THR A 36 -4.42 26.61 0.33
CA THR A 36 -5.01 27.77 1.05
C THR A 36 -5.40 27.47 2.49
N ALA A 37 -5.77 26.22 2.80
CA ALA A 37 -6.04 25.74 4.15
C ALA A 37 -5.88 24.23 4.28
N VAL A 38 -5.72 23.75 5.51
CA VAL A 38 -5.85 22.35 5.88
C VAL A 38 -7.01 22.19 6.86
N LEU A 39 -7.92 21.28 6.56
CA LEU A 39 -9.07 20.91 7.38
C LEU A 39 -8.87 19.50 7.92
N PHE A 40 -9.12 19.32 9.22
CA PHE A 40 -8.92 18.05 9.93
C PHE A 40 -10.26 17.50 10.45
N PRO A 41 -11.03 16.75 9.63
CA PRO A 41 -12.25 16.09 10.09
C PRO A 41 -11.95 15.05 11.18
N LYS A 42 -12.92 14.81 12.05
CA LYS A 42 -12.86 13.79 13.12
C LYS A 42 -13.88 12.66 12.93
N ASP A 43 -14.88 12.89 12.09
CA ASP A 43 -15.93 11.96 11.76
C ASP A 43 -16.51 12.27 10.36
N THR A 44 -17.44 11.43 9.93
CA THR A 44 -18.11 11.55 8.62
C THR A 44 -18.94 12.83 8.50
N ASP A 45 -19.51 13.34 9.61
CA ASP A 45 -20.32 14.57 9.61
C ASP A 45 -19.45 15.81 9.33
N ASP A 46 -18.25 15.88 9.90
CA ASP A 46 -17.28 16.93 9.56
C ASP A 46 -17.00 16.95 8.05
N VAL A 47 -16.81 15.78 7.43
CA VAL A 47 -16.55 15.68 5.98
C VAL A 47 -17.76 16.16 5.16
N ILE A 48 -18.98 15.81 5.57
CA ILE A 48 -20.22 16.29 4.94
C ILE A 48 -20.30 17.83 5.00
N GLU A 49 -20.02 18.43 6.16
CA GLU A 49 -20.05 19.89 6.31
C GLU A 49 -18.95 20.57 5.48
N ILE A 50 -17.74 19.98 5.41
CA ILE A 50 -16.64 20.47 4.57
C ILE A 50 -17.04 20.49 3.09
N VAL A 51 -17.59 19.39 2.58
CA VAL A 51 -17.98 19.29 1.16
C VAL A 51 -19.11 20.27 0.83
N LYS A 52 -20.11 20.40 1.70
CA LYS A 52 -21.20 21.37 1.51
C LYS A 52 -20.69 22.81 1.52
N TRP A 53 -19.81 23.15 2.46
CA TRP A 53 -19.17 24.47 2.53
C TRP A 53 -18.38 24.76 1.25
N ALA A 54 -17.56 23.82 0.81
CA ALA A 54 -16.75 23.96 -0.41
C ALA A 54 -17.61 24.16 -1.67
N ASN A 55 -18.75 23.48 -1.76
CA ASN A 55 -19.71 23.68 -2.85
C ASN A 55 -20.34 25.07 -2.86
N ILE A 56 -20.64 25.64 -1.68
CA ILE A 56 -21.19 27.00 -1.56
C ILE A 56 -20.12 28.05 -1.93
N GLU A 57 -18.92 27.89 -1.40
CA GLU A 57 -17.81 28.83 -1.59
C GLU A 57 -17.06 28.62 -2.93
N LYS A 58 -17.39 27.55 -3.67
CA LYS A 58 -16.75 27.12 -4.92
C LYS A 58 -15.24 26.90 -4.76
N ILE A 59 -14.88 26.13 -3.74
CA ILE A 59 -13.50 25.80 -3.39
C ILE A 59 -13.20 24.36 -3.77
N SER A 60 -12.09 24.13 -4.46
CA SER A 60 -11.59 22.78 -4.74
C SER A 60 -11.03 22.14 -3.46
N LEU A 61 -11.34 20.86 -3.26
CA LEU A 61 -10.88 20.08 -2.12
C LEU A 61 -9.95 18.96 -2.57
N ILE A 62 -8.93 18.66 -1.76
CA ILE A 62 -8.04 17.52 -1.96
C ILE A 62 -8.12 16.60 -0.72
N PRO A 63 -8.63 15.36 -0.85
CA PRO A 63 -8.51 14.38 0.21
C PRO A 63 -7.04 13.98 0.40
N SER A 64 -6.56 14.07 1.64
CA SER A 64 -5.19 13.74 2.00
C SER A 64 -5.17 12.69 3.10
N GLY A 65 -4.66 11.50 2.76
CA GLY A 65 -4.30 10.48 3.74
C GLY A 65 -2.88 10.68 4.29
N GLY A 66 -2.10 9.60 4.31
CA GLY A 66 -0.69 9.57 4.74
C GLY A 66 0.31 10.30 3.82
N ARG A 67 -0.14 10.85 2.68
CA ARG A 67 0.68 11.58 1.70
C ARG A 67 1.87 10.79 1.16
N THR A 68 1.76 9.47 1.07
CA THR A 68 2.80 8.57 0.54
C THR A 68 2.68 8.30 -0.97
N GLY A 69 1.76 8.99 -1.65
CA GLY A 69 1.55 8.91 -3.10
C GLY A 69 2.73 9.47 -3.90
N LEU A 70 2.86 9.01 -5.14
CA LEU A 70 3.99 9.33 -6.05
C LEU A 70 3.54 9.97 -7.37
N SER A 71 2.25 10.22 -7.53
CA SER A 71 1.63 10.70 -8.78
C SER A 71 1.06 12.13 -8.64
N GLY A 72 1.21 12.76 -7.47
CA GLY A 72 0.73 14.12 -7.20
C GLY A 72 -0.74 14.20 -6.82
N GLY A 73 -1.43 13.08 -6.58
CA GLY A 73 -2.86 13.06 -6.27
C GLY A 73 -3.22 13.78 -4.95
N ALA A 74 -2.25 13.96 -4.05
CA ALA A 74 -2.43 14.75 -2.83
C ALA A 74 -1.63 16.07 -2.83
N CYS A 75 -1.25 16.57 -4.02
CA CYS A 75 -0.58 17.86 -4.17
C CYS A 75 -1.58 18.99 -4.46
N ALA A 76 -1.56 20.04 -3.65
CA ALA A 76 -2.39 21.24 -3.84
C ALA A 76 -1.63 22.27 -4.69
N THR A 77 -2.04 22.43 -5.95
CA THR A 77 -1.31 23.23 -6.95
C THR A 77 -2.05 24.50 -7.39
N ASP A 78 -3.35 24.59 -7.12
CA ASP A 78 -4.21 25.70 -7.52
C ASP A 78 -5.19 26.09 -6.40
N ASN A 79 -4.64 26.60 -5.30
CA ASN A 79 -5.42 27.20 -4.21
C ASN A 79 -6.42 26.26 -3.52
N GLU A 80 -6.26 24.94 -3.66
CA GLU A 80 -7.14 23.95 -3.07
C GLU A 80 -7.03 23.93 -1.54
N VAL A 81 -8.10 23.44 -0.91
CA VAL A 81 -8.12 23.16 0.52
C VAL A 81 -7.91 21.67 0.75
N ILE A 82 -6.93 21.35 1.58
CA ILE A 82 -6.58 19.98 1.92
C ILE A 82 -7.51 19.48 3.02
N VAL A 83 -8.07 18.28 2.85
CA VAL A 83 -8.86 17.58 3.87
C VAL A 83 -8.03 16.41 4.39
N SER A 84 -7.38 16.60 5.54
CA SER A 84 -6.45 15.63 6.12
C SER A 84 -7.15 14.67 7.08
N PHE A 85 -7.09 13.37 6.77
CA PHE A 85 -7.76 12.32 7.55
C PHE A 85 -7.00 11.86 8.80
N GLU A 86 -5.86 12.48 9.13
CA GLU A 86 -5.03 12.05 10.27
C GLU A 86 -5.74 12.04 11.64
N ARG A 87 -6.87 12.76 11.77
CA ARG A 87 -7.69 12.80 13.00
C ARG A 87 -8.94 11.90 12.95
N MET A 88 -9.14 11.20 11.83
CA MET A 88 -10.13 10.13 11.65
C MET A 88 -9.40 8.78 11.60
N ASN A 89 -8.73 8.40 12.69
CA ASN A 89 -7.81 7.26 12.73
C ASN A 89 -8.21 6.17 13.76
N SER A 90 -9.51 6.01 14.01
CA SER A 90 -10.00 5.02 14.97
C SER A 90 -10.39 3.69 14.30
N ILE A 91 -10.04 2.57 14.95
CA ILE A 91 -10.71 1.28 14.72
C ILE A 91 -12.03 1.31 15.48
N LEU A 92 -13.15 1.10 14.77
CA LEU A 92 -14.50 1.32 15.28
C LEU A 92 -15.13 0.03 15.80
N ASN A 93 -14.97 -1.08 15.06
CA ASN A 93 -15.53 -2.38 15.44
C ASN A 93 -14.71 -3.54 14.87
N PHE A 94 -14.79 -4.70 15.51
CA PHE A 94 -14.24 -5.96 15.00
C PHE A 94 -15.29 -7.06 15.12
N ASP A 95 -15.56 -7.74 14.02
CA ASP A 95 -16.43 -8.91 13.97
C ASP A 95 -15.58 -10.19 13.96
N PRO A 96 -15.57 -10.99 15.04
CA PRO A 96 -14.81 -12.24 15.11
C PRO A 96 -15.43 -13.40 14.33
N ILE A 97 -16.71 -13.32 13.95
CA ILE A 97 -17.39 -14.35 13.18
C ILE A 97 -17.01 -14.20 11.71
N GLU A 98 -17.11 -12.97 11.20
CA GLU A 98 -16.79 -12.65 9.81
C GLU A 98 -15.30 -12.33 9.60
N ASN A 99 -14.53 -12.20 10.69
CA ASN A 99 -13.12 -11.75 10.69
C ASN A 99 -12.96 -10.40 9.97
N THR A 100 -13.83 -9.43 10.25
CA THR A 100 -13.78 -8.11 9.62
C THR A 100 -13.49 -7.00 10.62
N VAL A 101 -12.82 -5.94 10.16
CA VAL A 101 -12.54 -4.73 10.94
C VAL A 101 -13.21 -3.55 10.29
N HIS A 102 -14.05 -2.84 11.04
CA HIS A 102 -14.59 -1.54 10.66
C HIS A 102 -13.70 -0.44 11.21
N CYS A 103 -13.21 0.47 10.38
CA CYS A 103 -12.29 1.52 10.78
C CYS A 103 -12.47 2.81 9.98
N GLN A 104 -11.99 3.92 10.53
CA GLN A 104 -11.94 5.20 9.85
C GLN A 104 -10.80 5.25 8.82
N ALA A 105 -10.97 6.08 7.79
CA ALA A 105 -10.06 6.19 6.65
C ALA A 105 -8.62 6.60 7.00
N GLY A 106 -8.41 7.30 8.12
CA GLY A 106 -7.11 7.75 8.59
C GLY A 106 -6.31 6.72 9.40
N VAL A 107 -6.83 5.51 9.63
CA VAL A 107 -6.07 4.44 10.30
C VAL A 107 -4.81 4.13 9.51
N ILE A 108 -3.66 4.04 10.19
CA ILE A 108 -2.39 3.69 9.56
C ILE A 108 -2.39 2.20 9.21
N THR A 109 -1.83 1.85 8.06
CA THR A 109 -1.83 0.47 7.55
C THR A 109 -1.16 -0.50 8.53
N GLU A 110 -0.01 -0.12 9.08
CA GLU A 110 0.69 -0.89 10.12
C GLU A 110 -0.14 -1.03 11.42
N GLU A 111 -0.91 -0.02 11.81
CA GLU A 111 -1.81 -0.12 12.98
C GLU A 111 -2.92 -1.15 12.75
N LEU A 112 -3.53 -1.17 11.56
CA LEU A 112 -4.50 -2.21 11.19
C LEU A 112 -3.87 -3.61 11.19
N GLN A 113 -2.67 -3.75 10.62
CA GLN A 113 -1.94 -5.02 10.60
C GLN A 113 -1.62 -5.49 12.02
N ASN A 114 -1.16 -4.60 12.89
CA ASN A 114 -0.89 -4.90 14.29
C ASN A 114 -2.16 -5.29 15.05
N PHE A 115 -3.27 -4.57 14.81
CA PHE A 115 -4.58 -4.94 15.37
C PHE A 115 -4.98 -6.36 14.95
N ALA A 116 -4.88 -6.69 13.66
CA ALA A 116 -5.19 -8.03 13.15
C ALA A 116 -4.36 -9.11 13.87
N ARG A 117 -3.06 -8.88 14.08
CA ARG A 117 -2.19 -9.79 14.83
C ARG A 117 -2.66 -10.02 16.26
N THR A 118 -3.17 -8.99 16.95
CA THR A 118 -3.75 -9.17 18.31
C THR A 118 -4.97 -10.09 18.34
N LYS A 119 -5.60 -10.31 17.18
CA LYS A 119 -6.74 -11.22 16.99
C LYS A 119 -6.35 -12.57 16.39
N ASN A 120 -5.05 -12.85 16.25
CA ASN A 120 -4.51 -14.01 15.53
C ASN A 120 -4.96 -14.06 14.06
N LEU A 121 -5.16 -12.89 13.46
CA LEU A 121 -5.56 -12.69 12.08
C LEU A 121 -4.49 -11.88 11.34
N PHE A 122 -4.70 -11.71 10.04
CA PHE A 122 -3.76 -11.10 9.12
C PHE A 122 -4.45 -10.20 8.11
N TYR A 123 -3.92 -9.00 7.93
CA TYR A 123 -4.24 -8.14 6.81
C TYR A 123 -3.06 -8.18 5.82
N PRO A 124 -3.25 -8.68 4.59
CA PRO A 124 -2.13 -9.09 3.74
C PRO A 124 -1.60 -8.02 2.78
N VAL A 125 -2.26 -6.87 2.67
CA VAL A 125 -1.76 -5.78 1.83
C VAL A 125 -0.57 -5.14 2.56
N ASP A 126 0.60 -5.19 1.94
CA ASP A 126 1.87 -4.75 2.53
C ASP A 126 2.81 -4.16 1.48
N PHE A 127 3.44 -3.04 1.83
CA PHE A 127 4.36 -2.26 1.01
C PHE A 127 5.18 -1.31 1.91
N ALA A 128 6.28 -0.78 1.37
CA ALA A 128 7.28 -0.02 2.14
C ALA A 128 6.70 1.15 2.97
N ALA A 129 5.63 1.78 2.49
CA ALA A 129 5.01 2.94 3.14
C ALA A 129 4.00 2.59 4.26
N ARG A 130 3.84 1.32 4.67
CA ARG A 130 2.82 0.86 5.64
C ARG A 130 2.78 1.65 6.97
N GLY A 131 3.92 2.17 7.41
CA GLY A 131 4.05 2.91 8.68
C GLY A 131 3.49 4.34 8.64
N SER A 132 3.14 4.83 7.45
CA SER A 132 2.56 6.17 7.27
C SER A 132 1.36 6.19 6.32
N SER A 133 1.20 5.20 5.45
CA SER A 133 0.04 5.09 4.57
C SER A 133 -1.24 4.82 5.36
N GLN A 134 -2.32 5.48 4.97
CA GLN A 134 -3.61 5.38 5.63
C GLN A 134 -4.60 4.60 4.78
N ILE A 135 -5.51 3.87 5.44
CA ILE A 135 -6.48 2.97 4.80
C ILE A 135 -7.28 3.64 3.68
N GLY A 136 -7.80 4.85 3.89
CA GLY A 136 -8.54 5.59 2.87
C GLY A 136 -7.70 5.88 1.63
N GLY A 137 -6.42 6.19 1.82
CA GLY A 137 -5.46 6.36 0.73
C GLY A 137 -5.22 5.06 -0.02
N ASN A 138 -5.00 3.95 0.68
CA ASN A 138 -4.81 2.62 0.07
C ASN A 138 -6.02 2.22 -0.78
N ILE A 139 -7.23 2.51 -0.30
CA ILE A 139 -8.47 2.24 -1.02
C ILE A 139 -8.57 3.17 -2.24
N ALA A 140 -8.34 4.47 -2.06
CA ALA A 140 -8.43 5.45 -3.14
C ALA A 140 -7.43 5.18 -4.28
N THR A 141 -6.26 4.61 -3.99
CA THR A 141 -5.26 4.24 -5.01
C THR A 141 -5.34 2.77 -5.43
N ASN A 142 -6.25 1.99 -4.85
CA ASN A 142 -6.31 0.53 -5.00
C ASN A 142 -4.94 -0.12 -4.80
N ALA A 143 -4.26 0.25 -3.72
CA ALA A 143 -2.88 -0.12 -3.45
C ALA A 143 -2.65 -1.63 -3.57
N GLY A 144 -1.54 -1.96 -4.25
CA GLY A 144 -0.98 -3.30 -4.30
C GLY A 144 0.05 -3.51 -3.21
N GLY A 145 1.12 -4.23 -3.53
CA GLY A 145 2.16 -4.59 -2.58
C GLY A 145 2.91 -5.84 -2.99
N ILE A 146 3.91 -6.21 -2.19
CA ILE A 146 4.83 -7.32 -2.46
C ILE A 146 4.13 -8.70 -2.43
N LYS A 147 2.94 -8.79 -1.81
CA LYS A 147 2.15 -10.03 -1.70
C LYS A 147 0.90 -10.06 -2.60
N VAL A 148 0.80 -9.15 -3.59
CA VAL A 148 -0.35 -9.12 -4.54
C VAL A 148 -0.52 -10.43 -5.28
N LEU A 149 0.59 -11.12 -5.58
CA LEU A 149 0.58 -12.42 -6.23
C LEU A 149 -0.30 -13.45 -5.49
N ARG A 150 -0.28 -13.43 -4.16
CA ARG A 150 -0.99 -14.37 -3.29
C ARG A 150 -2.35 -13.85 -2.84
N TYR A 151 -2.43 -12.57 -2.50
CA TYR A 151 -3.58 -11.99 -1.80
C TYR A 151 -4.37 -10.96 -2.61
N GLY A 152 -3.93 -10.63 -3.82
CA GLY A 152 -4.58 -9.60 -4.64
C GLY A 152 -4.36 -8.18 -4.14
N LEU A 153 -5.14 -7.25 -4.69
CA LEU A 153 -5.05 -5.81 -4.43
C LEU A 153 -5.95 -5.42 -3.25
N THR A 154 -5.82 -4.18 -2.77
CA THR A 154 -6.68 -3.63 -1.71
C THR A 154 -8.18 -3.87 -1.98
N ARG A 155 -8.66 -3.72 -3.23
CA ARG A 155 -10.07 -3.98 -3.57
C ARG A 155 -10.61 -5.35 -3.18
N ASN A 156 -9.75 -6.37 -3.11
CA ASN A 156 -10.15 -7.73 -2.76
C ASN A 156 -10.52 -7.84 -1.26
N TRP A 157 -10.07 -6.90 -0.45
CA TRP A 157 -10.19 -6.93 1.01
C TRP A 157 -11.27 -5.99 1.56
N ILE A 158 -11.87 -5.14 0.73
CA ILE A 158 -12.87 -4.16 1.18
C ILE A 158 -14.27 -4.78 1.10
N THR A 159 -14.93 -4.98 2.24
CA THR A 159 -16.30 -5.52 2.32
C THR A 159 -17.37 -4.43 2.38
N SER A 160 -17.05 -3.23 2.87
CA SER A 160 -17.95 -2.06 2.81
C SER A 160 -17.18 -0.75 2.74
N LEU A 161 -17.84 0.31 2.27
CA LEU A 161 -17.33 1.67 2.32
C LEU A 161 -18.41 2.62 2.81
N THR A 162 -18.01 3.58 3.63
CA THR A 162 -18.76 4.82 3.89
C THR A 162 -18.02 5.94 3.17
N ALA A 163 -18.73 6.67 2.32
CA ALA A 163 -18.14 7.76 1.55
C ALA A 163 -19.07 8.98 1.46
N VAL A 164 -18.46 10.16 1.32
CA VAL A 164 -19.17 11.41 1.06
C VAL A 164 -18.90 11.81 -0.38
N SER A 165 -19.93 11.83 -1.22
CA SER A 165 -19.80 12.24 -2.63
C SER A 165 -19.45 13.72 -2.77
N GLY A 166 -19.04 14.16 -3.96
CA GLY A 166 -18.78 15.57 -4.25
C GLY A 166 -19.97 16.53 -4.00
N THR A 167 -21.20 16.03 -3.86
CA THR A 167 -22.37 16.83 -3.50
C THR A 167 -22.61 16.95 -2.00
N GLY A 168 -21.85 16.22 -1.17
CA GLY A 168 -22.03 16.13 0.27
C GLY A 168 -23.05 15.07 0.71
N GLN A 169 -23.51 14.20 -0.21
CA GLN A 169 -24.35 13.05 0.13
C GLN A 169 -23.52 11.92 0.73
N LEU A 170 -24.02 11.35 1.83
CA LEU A 170 -23.50 10.14 2.44
C LEU A 170 -23.89 8.91 1.62
N LEU A 171 -22.92 8.05 1.36
CA LEU A 171 -23.07 6.79 0.63
C LEU A 171 -22.59 5.65 1.53
N GLU A 172 -23.50 4.71 1.81
CA GLU A 172 -23.20 3.47 2.53
C GLU A 172 -23.22 2.31 1.53
N LEU A 173 -22.05 1.73 1.27
CA LEU A 173 -21.86 0.80 0.17
C LEU A 173 -21.67 -0.64 0.66
N ASN A 174 -22.51 -1.54 0.17
CA ASN A 174 -22.53 -3.00 0.40
C ASN A 174 -22.96 -3.50 1.80
N ASN A 175 -22.92 -2.65 2.85
CA ASN A 175 -23.32 -3.02 4.22
C ASN A 175 -22.64 -4.30 4.75
N SER A 176 -21.37 -4.52 4.37
CA SER A 176 -20.54 -5.64 4.80
C SER A 176 -21.06 -7.04 4.45
N LEU A 177 -21.99 -7.14 3.48
CA LEU A 177 -22.53 -8.40 3.00
C LEU A 177 -21.50 -9.13 2.12
N ILE A 178 -21.16 -10.38 2.47
CA ILE A 178 -20.26 -11.23 1.66
C ILE A 178 -20.87 -11.49 0.28
N LYS A 179 -22.17 -11.83 0.24
CA LYS A 179 -22.91 -12.02 -0.99
C LYS A 179 -23.98 -10.95 -1.12
N ASN A 180 -23.78 -10.04 -2.07
CA ASN A 180 -24.74 -9.01 -2.39
C ASN A 180 -24.82 -8.83 -3.91
N ALA A 181 -25.94 -9.23 -4.51
CA ALA A 181 -26.17 -9.14 -5.96
C ALA A 181 -27.31 -8.16 -6.28
N THR A 182 -27.55 -7.18 -5.41
CA THR A 182 -28.66 -6.23 -5.52
C THR A 182 -28.24 -4.96 -6.28
N GLY A 183 -27.86 -5.13 -7.55
CA GLY A 183 -27.47 -4.03 -8.44
C GLY A 183 -25.96 -3.86 -8.56
N TYR A 184 -25.51 -2.64 -8.87
CA TYR A 184 -24.10 -2.34 -9.08
C TYR A 184 -23.33 -2.29 -7.76
N ASP A 185 -22.13 -2.87 -7.75
CA ASP A 185 -21.21 -2.73 -6.63
C ASP A 185 -20.44 -1.41 -6.75
N LEU A 186 -21.04 -0.35 -6.21
CA LEU A 186 -20.47 1.00 -6.28
C LEU A 186 -19.19 1.16 -5.44
N ARG A 187 -18.85 0.21 -4.54
CA ARG A 187 -17.56 0.24 -3.84
C ARG A 187 -16.41 0.30 -4.84
N HIS A 188 -16.52 -0.48 -5.91
CA HIS A 188 -15.49 -0.61 -6.92
C HIS A 188 -15.26 0.64 -7.77
N LEU A 189 -16.20 1.58 -7.79
CA LEU A 189 -15.99 2.91 -8.39
C LEU A 189 -15.12 3.79 -7.50
N PHE A 190 -15.29 3.75 -6.18
CA PHE A 190 -14.48 4.51 -5.23
C PHE A 190 -13.07 3.93 -5.07
N ILE A 191 -12.92 2.61 -5.15
CA ILE A 191 -11.61 1.95 -5.05
C ILE A 191 -10.80 2.22 -6.31
N GLY A 192 -9.69 2.96 -6.18
CA GLY A 192 -8.90 3.43 -7.33
C GLY A 192 -9.38 4.77 -7.93
N SER A 193 -10.31 5.48 -7.27
CA SER A 193 -10.80 6.78 -7.75
C SER A 193 -9.89 7.97 -7.44
N GLU A 194 -8.87 7.78 -6.59
CA GLU A 194 -7.93 8.81 -6.15
C GLU A 194 -8.62 10.06 -5.56
N GLY A 195 -9.80 9.87 -4.95
CA GLY A 195 -10.54 10.96 -4.31
C GLY A 195 -11.37 11.83 -5.26
N THR A 196 -11.36 11.54 -6.57
CA THR A 196 -12.05 12.35 -7.59
C THR A 196 -13.58 12.19 -7.57
N LEU A 197 -14.09 11.11 -6.99
CA LEU A 197 -15.53 10.84 -6.87
C LEU A 197 -16.11 11.26 -5.50
N GLY A 198 -15.24 11.56 -4.53
CA GLY A 198 -15.63 11.89 -3.16
C GLY A 198 -14.61 11.41 -2.13
N PHE A 199 -15.05 11.45 -0.88
CA PHE A 199 -14.22 11.23 0.30
C PHE A 199 -14.59 9.91 0.96
N ILE A 200 -13.68 8.93 0.97
CA ILE A 200 -13.85 7.71 1.77
C ILE A 200 -13.61 8.08 3.24
N THR A 201 -14.59 7.84 4.10
CA THR A 201 -14.53 8.19 5.53
C THR A 201 -14.34 6.99 6.42
N GLU A 202 -14.95 5.85 6.08
CA GLU A 202 -14.85 4.59 6.83
C GLU A 202 -14.86 3.39 5.87
N ALA A 203 -14.29 2.27 6.31
CA ALA A 203 -14.27 1.03 5.55
C ALA A 203 -14.36 -0.19 6.46
N THR A 204 -15.08 -1.20 5.99
CA THR A 204 -14.99 -2.56 6.57
C THR A 204 -14.04 -3.39 5.74
N ILE A 205 -13.06 -4.00 6.41
CA ILE A 205 -11.95 -4.71 5.79
C ILE A 205 -11.96 -6.16 6.27
N GLN A 206 -11.89 -7.09 5.32
CA GLN A 206 -11.72 -8.51 5.59
C GLN A 206 -10.31 -8.77 6.13
N LEU A 207 -10.21 -9.62 7.15
CA LEU A 207 -8.97 -10.23 7.60
C LEU A 207 -8.95 -11.71 7.24
N THR A 208 -7.76 -12.29 7.17
CA THR A 208 -7.55 -13.71 6.88
C THR A 208 -6.67 -14.36 7.95
N THR A 209 -6.47 -15.66 7.85
CA THR A 209 -5.54 -16.40 8.70
C THR A 209 -4.11 -15.99 8.36
N PRO A 210 -3.21 -15.86 9.35
CA PRO A 210 -1.79 -15.63 9.08
C PRO A 210 -1.23 -16.70 8.14
N PRO A 211 -0.29 -16.34 7.26
CA PRO A 211 0.42 -17.35 6.48
C PRO A 211 1.12 -18.34 7.43
N PRO A 212 1.35 -19.59 6.99
CA PRO A 212 2.23 -20.49 7.72
C PRO A 212 3.66 -19.95 7.74
N LYS A 213 4.61 -20.70 8.30
CA LYS A 213 6.03 -20.36 8.18
C LYS A 213 6.39 -20.13 6.71
N LEU A 214 7.15 -19.07 6.46
CA LEU A 214 7.61 -18.67 5.13
C LEU A 214 9.13 -18.78 5.08
N ASP A 215 9.64 -19.29 3.95
CA ASP A 215 11.06 -19.20 3.63
C ASP A 215 11.28 -18.06 2.64
N VAL A 216 12.35 -17.29 2.85
CA VAL A 216 12.76 -16.20 1.96
C VAL A 216 14.03 -16.63 1.23
N LEU A 217 13.96 -16.60 -0.10
CA LEU A 217 15.04 -17.01 -0.98
C LEU A 217 15.53 -15.82 -1.79
N LEU A 218 16.85 -15.65 -1.88
CA LEU A 218 17.49 -14.69 -2.78
C LEU A 218 18.24 -15.49 -3.84
N LEU A 219 17.79 -15.39 -5.09
CA LEU A 219 18.28 -16.17 -6.23
C LEU A 219 18.92 -15.24 -7.26
N ALA A 220 19.87 -15.75 -8.04
CA ALA A 220 20.56 -15.00 -9.09
C ALA A 220 20.36 -15.63 -10.47
N ALA A 221 20.19 -14.79 -11.50
CA ALA A 221 20.02 -15.21 -12.89
C ALA A 221 20.84 -14.36 -13.86
N THR A 222 21.16 -14.94 -15.01
CA THR A 222 22.02 -14.33 -16.05
C THR A 222 21.27 -13.50 -17.09
N SER A 223 19.94 -13.64 -17.18
CA SER A 223 19.11 -12.90 -18.13
C SER A 223 17.67 -12.78 -17.65
N LEU A 224 16.89 -11.90 -18.29
CA LEU A 224 15.47 -11.74 -17.97
C LEU A 224 14.66 -12.96 -18.41
N GLU A 225 15.06 -13.63 -19.49
CA GLU A 225 14.49 -14.90 -19.93
C GLU A 225 14.60 -15.95 -18.81
N LYS A 226 15.77 -16.05 -18.18
CA LYS A 226 15.99 -16.94 -17.03
C LYS A 226 15.12 -16.57 -15.82
N VAL A 227 14.97 -15.28 -15.52
CA VAL A 227 14.04 -14.82 -14.47
C VAL A 227 12.60 -15.29 -14.73
N ILE A 228 12.14 -15.20 -15.99
CA ILE A 228 10.79 -15.64 -16.38
C ILE A 228 10.67 -17.18 -16.28
N GLU A 229 11.70 -17.93 -16.66
CA GLU A 229 11.75 -19.39 -16.48
C GLU A 229 11.68 -19.77 -14.99
N THR A 230 12.47 -19.11 -14.13
CA THR A 230 12.41 -19.28 -12.67
C THR A 230 11.01 -18.98 -12.14
N TYR A 231 10.40 -17.87 -12.54
CA TYR A 231 9.05 -17.52 -12.09
C TYR A 231 8.02 -18.58 -12.49
N LYS A 232 8.04 -19.02 -13.76
CA LYS A 232 7.13 -20.08 -14.23
C LYS A 232 7.32 -21.36 -13.43
N HIS A 233 8.56 -21.76 -13.20
CA HIS A 233 8.89 -22.95 -12.42
C HIS A 233 8.33 -22.89 -10.99
N PHE A 234 8.72 -21.88 -10.22
CA PHE A 234 8.27 -21.74 -8.82
C PHE A 234 6.75 -21.52 -8.71
N ARG A 235 6.12 -20.85 -9.67
CA ARG A 235 4.65 -20.67 -9.65
C ARG A 235 3.88 -22.00 -9.74
N HIS A 236 4.42 -23.02 -10.39
CA HIS A 236 3.77 -24.33 -10.50
C HIS A 236 4.20 -25.28 -9.37
N GLU A 237 5.47 -25.23 -8.97
CA GLU A 237 6.04 -26.19 -8.04
C GLU A 237 5.79 -25.83 -6.56
N VAL A 238 5.64 -24.56 -6.20
CA VAL A 238 5.51 -24.15 -4.79
C VAL A 238 4.33 -23.21 -4.55
N THR A 239 3.96 -23.03 -3.28
CA THR A 239 3.01 -21.97 -2.90
C THR A 239 3.75 -20.65 -2.76
N LEU A 240 3.78 -19.90 -3.86
CA LEU A 240 4.51 -18.64 -3.98
C LEU A 240 3.72 -17.47 -3.35
N CYS A 241 4.32 -16.78 -2.39
CA CYS A 241 3.76 -15.60 -1.72
C CYS A 241 4.22 -14.29 -2.37
N ALA A 242 5.50 -14.20 -2.72
CA ALA A 242 6.09 -13.05 -3.38
C ALA A 242 7.17 -13.50 -4.38
N PHE A 243 7.34 -12.71 -5.45
CA PHE A 243 8.40 -12.89 -6.45
C PHE A 243 8.77 -11.52 -6.99
N GLU A 244 9.89 -10.99 -6.52
CA GLU A 244 10.36 -9.64 -6.84
C GLU A 244 11.66 -9.69 -7.63
N LEU A 245 11.75 -8.87 -8.69
CA LEU A 245 12.97 -8.71 -9.48
C LEU A 245 13.80 -7.53 -8.95
N ILE A 246 15.11 -7.72 -8.88
CA ILE A 246 16.09 -6.68 -8.57
C ILE A 246 17.14 -6.70 -9.68
N SER A 247 17.32 -5.60 -10.39
CA SER A 247 18.43 -5.48 -11.36
C SER A 247 19.75 -5.25 -10.61
N ASN A 248 20.86 -5.59 -11.26
CA ASN A 248 22.20 -5.29 -10.74
C ASN A 248 22.37 -3.81 -10.38
N LEU A 249 21.95 -2.90 -11.26
CA LEU A 249 22.01 -1.46 -11.00
C LEU A 249 21.21 -1.04 -9.75
N ALA A 250 20.03 -1.65 -9.52
CA ALA A 250 19.26 -1.37 -8.31
C ALA A 250 19.97 -1.89 -7.05
N MET A 251 20.53 -3.11 -7.12
CA MET A 251 21.31 -3.71 -6.04
C MET A 251 22.51 -2.83 -5.67
N GLU A 252 23.28 -2.36 -6.66
CA GLU A 252 24.41 -1.45 -6.46
C GLU A 252 23.99 -0.18 -5.71
N LYS A 253 22.87 0.44 -6.11
CA LYS A 253 22.39 1.69 -5.50
C LYS A 253 21.95 1.49 -4.05
N VAL A 254 21.31 0.35 -3.75
CA VAL A 254 20.94 0.01 -2.37
C VAL A 254 22.20 -0.20 -1.52
N ILE A 255 23.17 -0.99 -2.00
CA ILE A 255 24.42 -1.25 -1.27
C ILE A 255 25.21 0.05 -1.02
N GLU A 256 25.35 0.90 -2.04
CA GLU A 256 26.00 2.21 -1.92
C GLU A 256 25.33 3.10 -0.87
N SER A 257 24.00 3.10 -0.82
CA SER A 257 23.22 3.95 0.08
C SER A 257 23.15 3.42 1.52
N THR A 258 23.15 2.10 1.70
CA THR A 258 22.88 1.45 3.00
C THR A 258 24.13 0.87 3.66
N GLN A 259 25.24 0.76 2.92
CA GLN A 259 26.46 0.08 3.36
C GLN A 259 26.24 -1.40 3.74
N MET A 260 25.19 -2.03 3.21
CA MET A 260 24.97 -3.48 3.35
C MET A 260 26.04 -4.28 2.59
N GLN A 261 26.26 -5.52 3.01
CA GLN A 261 27.18 -6.41 2.30
C GLN A 261 26.58 -6.89 0.98
N LEU A 262 27.44 -7.29 0.02
CA LEU A 262 26.97 -8.00 -1.17
C LEU A 262 26.40 -9.37 -0.75
N PRO A 263 25.26 -9.80 -1.31
CA PRO A 263 24.68 -11.10 -0.98
C PRO A 263 25.50 -12.28 -1.51
N PHE A 264 26.30 -12.10 -2.57
CA PHE A 264 27.10 -13.14 -3.20
C PHE A 264 28.53 -12.66 -3.45
N ASP A 265 29.46 -13.58 -3.65
CA ASP A 265 30.86 -13.29 -4.00
C ASP A 265 31.02 -12.73 -5.43
N LYS A 266 29.99 -12.88 -6.26
CA LYS A 266 29.95 -12.42 -7.66
C LYS A 266 28.75 -11.52 -7.89
N GLU A 267 28.91 -10.62 -8.85
CA GLU A 267 27.81 -9.81 -9.36
C GLU A 267 27.04 -10.58 -10.43
N TYR A 268 25.72 -10.42 -10.41
CA TYR A 268 24.80 -11.01 -11.38
C TYR A 268 23.92 -9.90 -11.97
N PRO A 269 23.51 -10.01 -13.25
CA PRO A 269 22.71 -8.97 -13.89
C PRO A 269 21.30 -8.86 -13.28
N PHE A 270 20.75 -9.97 -12.78
CA PHE A 270 19.43 -10.03 -12.18
C PHE A 270 19.43 -10.88 -10.90
N TYR A 271 18.68 -10.40 -9.91
CA TYR A 271 18.38 -11.11 -8.68
C TYR A 271 16.87 -11.25 -8.53
N MET A 272 16.44 -12.33 -7.88
CA MET A 272 15.03 -12.60 -7.59
C MET A 272 14.89 -12.83 -6.09
N LEU A 273 13.98 -12.11 -5.46
CA LEU A 273 13.61 -12.29 -4.07
C LEU A 273 12.25 -13.00 -4.01
N LEU A 274 12.25 -14.22 -3.47
CA LEU A 274 11.07 -15.06 -3.36
C LEU A 274 10.69 -15.23 -1.90
N GLU A 275 9.39 -15.34 -1.66
CA GLU A 275 8.85 -15.80 -0.39
C GLU A 275 7.86 -16.92 -0.67
N ILE A 276 8.05 -18.07 -0.03
CA ILE A 276 7.30 -19.31 -0.29
C ILE A 276 6.80 -19.91 1.01
N GLU A 277 5.62 -20.54 0.99
CA GLU A 277 5.12 -21.25 2.17
C GLU A 277 5.97 -22.49 2.47
N ASN A 278 6.30 -22.70 3.74
CA ASN A 278 6.96 -23.89 4.28
C ASN A 278 6.25 -24.36 5.54
N SER A 279 5.09 -25.01 5.38
CA SER A 279 4.20 -25.35 6.48
C SER A 279 4.33 -26.78 7.01
N SER A 280 5.10 -27.64 6.34
CA SER A 280 5.31 -29.03 6.71
C SER A 280 6.62 -29.57 6.14
N HIS A 281 7.09 -30.71 6.64
CA HIS A 281 8.26 -31.41 6.10
C HIS A 281 8.10 -31.79 4.62
N GLU A 282 6.90 -32.21 4.21
CA GLU A 282 6.59 -32.53 2.81
C GLU A 282 6.71 -31.30 1.90
N ILE A 283 6.26 -30.14 2.38
CA ILE A 283 6.38 -28.88 1.63
C ILE A 283 7.84 -28.42 1.59
N ASP A 284 8.60 -28.62 2.68
CA ASP A 284 10.03 -28.34 2.70
C ASP A 284 10.78 -29.17 1.65
N GLU A 285 10.55 -30.49 1.58
CA GLU A 285 11.11 -31.37 0.55
C GLU A 285 10.72 -30.92 -0.86
N LYS A 286 9.46 -30.51 -1.06
CA LYS A 286 8.99 -29.98 -2.35
C LYS A 286 9.71 -28.68 -2.73
N ASN A 287 9.88 -27.77 -1.78
CA ASN A 287 10.59 -26.50 -1.98
C ASN A 287 12.07 -26.74 -2.31
N GLN A 288 12.73 -27.68 -1.63
CA GLN A 288 14.11 -28.07 -1.91
C GLN A 288 14.24 -28.67 -3.31
N ASN A 289 13.38 -29.62 -3.69
CA ASN A 289 13.38 -30.20 -5.03
C ASN A 289 13.09 -29.14 -6.11
N ALA A 290 12.19 -28.18 -5.86
CA ALA A 290 11.96 -27.08 -6.78
C ALA A 290 13.23 -26.23 -6.98
N LEU A 291 13.99 -25.94 -5.92
CA LEU A 291 15.25 -25.22 -6.01
C LEU A 291 16.32 -26.03 -6.76
N GLU A 292 16.47 -27.32 -6.48
CA GLU A 292 17.40 -28.22 -7.17
C GLU A 292 17.10 -28.30 -8.68
N GLN A 293 15.82 -28.38 -9.05
CA GLN A 293 15.40 -28.36 -10.45
C GLN A 293 15.69 -27.01 -11.11
N ALA A 294 15.57 -25.89 -10.40
CA ALA A 294 15.92 -24.59 -10.94
C ALA A 294 17.41 -24.48 -11.29
N PHE A 295 18.30 -25.06 -10.47
CA PHE A 295 19.72 -25.18 -10.78
C PHE A 295 19.97 -26.16 -11.94
N THR A 296 19.35 -27.34 -11.90
CA THR A 296 19.55 -28.40 -12.91
C THR A 296 19.14 -27.95 -14.31
N ASN A 297 18.07 -27.16 -14.41
CA ASN A 297 17.58 -26.63 -15.68
C ASN A 297 18.23 -25.28 -16.08
N ASP A 298 19.25 -24.83 -15.35
CA ASP A 298 19.96 -23.57 -15.60
C ASP A 298 19.02 -22.35 -15.60
N PHE A 299 18.02 -22.35 -14.71
CA PHE A 299 17.15 -21.19 -14.49
C PHE A 299 17.81 -20.17 -13.55
N ILE A 300 18.61 -20.67 -12.61
CA ILE A 300 19.35 -19.87 -11.64
C ILE A 300 20.82 -20.28 -11.61
N THR A 301 21.69 -19.34 -11.31
CA THR A 301 23.15 -19.55 -11.24
C THR A 301 23.66 -19.64 -9.81
N ASP A 302 22.97 -18.98 -8.88
CA ASP A 302 23.31 -18.95 -7.46
C ASP A 302 22.05 -18.71 -6.63
N GLY A 303 22.07 -19.07 -5.35
CA GLY A 303 20.89 -18.98 -4.50
C GLY A 303 21.18 -19.13 -3.02
N LEU A 304 20.49 -18.31 -2.21
CA LEU A 304 20.54 -18.34 -0.76
C LEU A 304 19.14 -18.51 -0.19
N ILE A 305 19.02 -19.35 0.84
CA ILE A 305 17.82 -19.45 1.67
C ILE A 305 18.12 -18.76 3.00
N ALA A 306 17.26 -17.86 3.44
CA ALA A 306 17.40 -17.20 4.73
C ALA A 306 17.35 -18.23 5.87
N GLN A 307 18.37 -18.24 6.72
CA GLN A 307 18.51 -19.15 7.87
C GLN A 307 17.98 -18.54 9.19
N SER A 308 17.53 -17.28 9.15
CA SER A 308 16.95 -16.58 10.29
C SER A 308 16.04 -15.45 9.83
N GLU A 309 15.14 -15.01 10.72
CA GLU A 309 14.29 -13.83 10.47
C GLU A 309 15.11 -12.56 10.17
N ASN A 310 16.27 -12.40 10.82
CA ASN A 310 17.15 -11.26 10.56
C ASN A 310 17.74 -11.32 9.15
N GLN A 311 18.15 -12.51 8.69
CA GLN A 311 18.64 -12.68 7.32
C GLN A 311 17.51 -12.46 6.30
N ALA A 312 16.29 -12.95 6.58
CA ALA A 312 15.13 -12.71 5.74
C ALA A 312 14.81 -11.20 5.62
N LYS A 313 14.86 -10.46 6.74
CA LYS A 313 14.72 -8.99 6.74
C LYS A 313 15.82 -8.32 5.91
N THR A 314 17.07 -8.76 6.05
CA THR A 314 18.19 -8.26 5.23
C THR A 314 17.94 -8.51 3.74
N PHE A 315 17.42 -9.67 3.35
CA PHE A 315 17.09 -9.95 1.95
C PHE A 315 15.99 -9.04 1.43
N TRP A 316 14.93 -8.81 2.21
CA TRP A 316 13.86 -7.86 1.87
C TRP A 316 14.36 -6.43 1.73
N ARG A 317 15.33 -6.00 2.53
CA ARG A 317 15.92 -4.66 2.40
C ARG A 317 16.58 -4.40 1.04
N TYR A 318 17.18 -5.40 0.40
CA TYR A 318 17.70 -5.23 -0.97
C TYR A 318 16.61 -4.82 -1.97
N ARG A 319 15.35 -5.18 -1.69
CA ARG A 319 14.19 -4.87 -2.54
C ARG A 319 13.44 -3.62 -2.10
N GLU A 320 13.18 -3.47 -0.80
CA GLU A 320 12.38 -2.38 -0.23
C GLU A 320 13.13 -1.03 -0.28
N ASP A 321 14.45 -1.03 -0.07
CA ASP A 321 15.25 0.19 0.03
C ASP A 321 15.59 0.80 -1.35
N ILE A 322 15.19 0.16 -2.47
CA ILE A 322 15.46 0.62 -3.84
C ILE A 322 14.93 2.05 -4.04
N SER A 323 13.66 2.30 -3.68
CA SER A 323 13.04 3.62 -3.92
C SER A 323 13.71 4.74 -3.14
N GLU A 324 14.15 4.46 -1.90
CA GLU A 324 14.83 5.42 -1.04
C GLU A 324 16.26 5.68 -1.51
N SER A 325 17.01 4.62 -1.86
CA SER A 325 18.38 4.74 -2.38
C SER A 325 18.47 5.59 -3.66
N LEU A 326 17.39 5.60 -4.44
CA LEU A 326 17.28 6.38 -5.68
C LEU A 326 16.81 7.82 -5.46
N ALA A 327 16.23 8.16 -4.30
CA ALA A 327 15.58 9.46 -4.08
C ALA A 327 16.52 10.66 -4.28
N LYS A 328 17.80 10.52 -3.92
CA LYS A 328 18.85 11.55 -4.10
C LYS A 328 19.18 11.87 -5.55
N TYR A 329 18.79 11.01 -6.50
CA TYR A 329 19.10 11.15 -7.92
C TYR A 329 17.97 11.75 -8.76
N SER A 330 16.83 12.10 -8.14
CA SER A 330 15.64 12.63 -8.84
C SER A 330 15.22 11.79 -10.06
N PRO A 331 15.03 10.46 -9.91
CA PRO A 331 14.78 9.57 -11.03
C PRO A 331 13.41 9.84 -11.66
N TYR A 332 13.33 9.67 -12.97
CA TYR A 332 12.04 9.51 -13.66
C TYR A 332 11.48 8.13 -13.33
N LYS A 333 10.37 8.08 -12.58
CA LYS A 333 9.72 6.84 -12.16
C LYS A 333 8.53 6.54 -13.06
N ASN A 334 8.51 5.34 -13.62
CA ASN A 334 7.37 4.81 -14.38
C ASN A 334 6.95 3.50 -13.72
N ASP A 335 5.69 3.39 -13.30
CA ASP A 335 5.10 2.15 -12.82
C ASP A 335 4.22 1.58 -13.94
N LEU A 336 4.65 0.45 -14.51
CA LEU A 336 4.10 -0.08 -15.76
C LEU A 336 3.68 -1.53 -15.60
N SER A 337 2.59 -1.89 -16.26
CA SER A 337 2.13 -3.27 -16.43
C SER A 337 2.17 -3.66 -17.91
N VAL A 338 2.70 -4.84 -18.21
CA VAL A 338 2.83 -5.39 -19.58
C VAL A 338 2.17 -6.78 -19.66
N ARG A 339 1.81 -7.22 -20.87
CA ARG A 339 1.17 -8.52 -21.12
C ARG A 339 2.11 -9.50 -21.82
#